data_AF-X1T0E8-F1
#
_entry.id   AF-X1T0E8-F1
#
_cell.length_a   1.000
_cell.length_b   1.000
_cell.length_c   1.000
_cell.angle_alpha   90.00
_cell.angle_beta   90.00
_cell.angle_gamma   90.00
#
_symmetry.space_group_name_H-M   'P 1'
#
loop_
_entity.id
_entity.type
_entity.pdbx_description
1 polymer ?
#
loop_
_entity_poly.entity_id
_entity_poly.type
_entity_poly.pdbx_seq_one_letter_code
_entity_poly.pdbx_strand_id
1 'polypeptide(L)' 'HSKGSIGILTADGNLFCGDLFMNMNQPTPTSLVDDSEELNVSIEKLKSLKINTVYPGHGKPFPMCSFIK' A
#
# COMPACT_ATOMS: atom_id res chain seq x y z
N HIS A 1 -4.65 -6.01 -4.43
CA HIS A 1 -5.71 -5.66 -5.41
C HIS A 1 -6.14 -6.91 -6.17
N SER A 2 -5.18 -7.59 -6.81
CA SER A 2 -5.38 -8.89 -7.45
C SER A 2 -4.21 -9.83 -7.16
N LYS A 3 -4.36 -11.12 -7.46
CA LYS A 3 -3.31 -12.13 -7.24
C LYS A 3 -1.97 -11.85 -7.94
N GLY A 4 -2.00 -11.09 -9.05
CA GLY A 4 -0.82 -10.69 -9.81
C GLY A 4 -0.23 -9.33 -9.41
N SER A 5 -0.75 -8.70 -8.35
CA SER A 5 -0.26 -7.39 -7.89
C SER A 5 1.20 -7.46 -7.47
N ILE A 6 2.00 -6.49 -7.92
CA ILE A 6 3.41 -6.35 -7.55
C ILE A 6 3.61 -4.99 -6.89
N GLY A 7 4.33 -4.99 -5.78
CA GLY A 7 4.84 -3.78 -5.15
C GLY A 7 6.36 -3.71 -5.26
N ILE A 8 6.90 -2.50 -5.46
CA ILE A 8 8.34 -2.25 -5.55
C ILE A 8 8.75 -1.38 -4.36
N LEU A 9 9.58 -1.93 -3.47
CA LEU A 9 10.21 -1.18 -2.38
C LEU A 9 11.66 -0.84 -2.76
N THR A 10 11.95 0.46 -2.84
CA THR A 10 13.29 0.98 -3.12
C THR A 10 14.15 1.00 -1.85
N ALA A 11 15.48 1.06 -2.02
CA ALA A 11 16.43 1.16 -0.90
C ALA A 11 16.20 2.42 -0.02
N ASP A 12 15.68 3.49 -0.61
CA ASP A 12 15.40 4.76 0.08
C ASP A 12 14.05 4.74 0.84
N GLY A 13 13.35 3.60 0.85
CA GLY A 13 12.09 3.44 1.57
C GLY A 13 10.86 3.97 0.84
N ASN A 14 10.93 4.16 -0.48
CA ASN A 14 9.76 4.46 -1.31
C ASN A 14 9.10 3.15 -1.76
N LEU A 15 7.81 2.98 -1.45
CA LEU A 15 6.99 1.87 -1.88
C LEU A 15 6.06 2.29 -3.03
N PHE A 16 6.22 1.70 -4.20
CA PHE A 16 5.23 1.75 -5.29
C PHE A 16 4.35 0.52 -5.20
N CYS A 17 3.06 0.70 -4.87
CA CYS A 17 2.19 -0.43 -4.53
C CYS A 17 1.02 -0.67 -5.50
N GLY A 18 0.96 0.09 -6.60
CA GLY A 18 -0.21 0.10 -7.48
C GLY A 18 -1.49 0.29 -6.67
N ASP A 19 -2.53 -0.46 -7.03
CA ASP A 19 -3.85 -0.34 -6.41
C ASP A 19 -4.00 -1.09 -5.08
N LEU A 20 -2.91 -1.43 -4.38
CA LEU A 20 -3.02 -1.98 -3.02
C LEU A 20 -3.55 -0.93 -2.03
N PHE A 21 -3.07 0.31 -2.18
CA PHE A 21 -3.54 1.48 -1.43
C PHE A 21 -4.10 2.53 -2.38
N MET A 22 -4.94 3.40 -1.84
CA MET A 22 -5.45 4.60 -2.49
C MET A 22 -5.28 5.79 -1.55
N ASN A 23 -5.12 6.98 -2.11
CA ASN A 23 -5.09 8.22 -1.33
C ASN A 23 -5.75 9.37 -2.08
N MET A 24 -7.04 9.18 -2.41
CA MET A 24 -7.87 10.22 -3.04
C MET A 24 -8.30 11.27 -2.02
N ASN A 25 -8.70 10.84 -0.82
CA ASN A 25 -9.12 11.72 0.28
C ASN A 25 -8.21 11.54 1.51
N GLN A 26 -7.99 10.28 1.90
CA GLN A 26 -7.06 9.88 2.95
C GLN A 26 -6.43 8.53 2.57
N PRO A 27 -5.27 8.15 3.16
CA PRO A 27 -4.67 6.85 2.92
C PRO A 27 -5.61 5.72 3.36
N THR A 28 -5.98 4.84 2.43
CA THR A 28 -6.83 3.68 2.70
C THR A 28 -6.35 2.47 1.89
N PRO A 29 -6.66 1.23 2.33
CA PRO A 29 -6.59 0.08 1.45
C PRO A 29 -7.53 0.26 0.25
N THR A 30 -7.28 -0.47 -0.82
CA THR A 30 -8.27 -0.59 -1.89
C THR A 30 -9.58 -1.21 -1.40
N SER A 31 -10.69 -0.71 -1.91
CA SER A 31 -12.02 -1.27 -1.67
C SER A 31 -12.40 -2.35 -2.70
N LEU A 32 -11.71 -2.38 -3.85
CA LEU A 32 -11.91 -3.37 -4.90
C LEU A 32 -10.76 -4.36 -4.85
N VAL A 33 -11.04 -5.56 -4.37
CA VAL A 33 -10.03 -6.60 -4.18
C VAL A 33 -10.62 -7.98 -4.45
N ASP A 34 -9.82 -8.86 -5.07
CA ASP A 34 -10.21 -10.25 -5.32
C ASP A 34 -10.41 -11.03 -4.01
N ASP A 35 -9.54 -10.78 -3.02
CA ASP A 35 -9.52 -11.47 -1.74
C ASP A 35 -9.12 -10.49 -0.61
N SER A 36 -10.05 -10.27 0.33
CA SER A 36 -9.84 -9.34 1.45
C SER A 36 -8.88 -9.87 2.51
N GLU A 37 -8.77 -11.19 2.68
CA GLU A 37 -7.85 -11.79 3.63
C GLU A 37 -6.41 -11.69 3.11
N GLU A 38 -6.19 -11.98 1.83
CA GLU A 38 -4.88 -11.82 1.17
C GLU A 38 -4.42 -10.34 1.17
N LEU A 39 -5.36 -9.40 1.04
CA LEU A 39 -5.09 -7.98 1.20
C LEU A 39 -4.56 -7.64 2.59
N ASN A 40 -5.22 -8.13 3.64
CA ASN A 40 -4.82 -7.88 5.02
C ASN A 40 -3.44 -8.50 5.30
N VAL A 41 -3.18 -9.73 4.84
CA VAL A 41 -1.86 -10.37 4.95
C VAL A 41 -0.78 -9.53 4.27
N SER A 42 -1.07 -9.00 3.08
CA SER A 42 -0.15 -8.11 2.36
C SER A 42 0.14 -6.82 3.14
N ILE A 43 -0.90 -6.20 3.72
CA ILE A 43 -0.76 -4.99 4.54
C ILE A 43 0.08 -5.25 5.79
N GLU A 44 -0.18 -6.35 6.51
CA GLU A 44 0.60 -6.71 7.70
C GLU A 44 2.07 -6.97 7.35
N LYS A 45 2.34 -7.63 6.22
CA LYS A 45 3.71 -7.78 5.72
C LYS A 45 4.37 -6.42 5.50
N LEU A 46 3.67 -5.45 4.89
CA LEU A 46 4.22 -4.12 4.64
C LEU A 46 4.51 -3.35 5.94
N LYS A 47 3.71 -3.52 7.01
CA LYS A 47 3.97 -2.88 8.32
C LYS A 47 5.30 -3.31 8.95
N SER A 48 5.80 -4.50 8.61
CA SER A 48 7.11 -4.98 9.08
C SER A 48 8.30 -4.41 8.30
N LEU A 49 8.07 -3.74 7.17
CA LEU A 49 9.12 -3.19 6.31
C LEU A 49 9.43 -1.73 6.63
N LYS A 50 10.67 -1.31 6.36
CA LYS A 50 11.07 0.09 6.47
C LYS A 50 10.58 0.89 5.26
N ILE A 51 9.37 1.42 5.37
CA ILE A 51 8.73 2.25 4.33
C ILE A 51 8.55 3.66 4.88
N ASN A 52 9.05 4.65 4.14
CA ASN A 52 8.89 6.06 4.45
C ASN A 52 7.67 6.62 3.71
N THR A 53 7.63 6.46 2.39
CA THR A 53 6.62 7.03 1.49
C THR A 53 5.99 5.95 0.63
N VAL A 54 4.66 5.99 0.52
CA VAL A 54 3.85 5.11 -0.31
C VAL A 54 3.35 5.87 -1.53
N TYR A 55 3.48 5.26 -2.69
CA TYR A 55 3.01 5.72 -4.00
C TYR A 55 1.89 4.78 -4.47
N PRO A 56 0.62 5.15 -4.20
CA PRO A 56 -0.54 4.37 -4.64
C PRO A 56 -0.79 4.54 -6.14
N GLY A 57 -1.54 3.61 -6.73
CA GLY A 57 -2.01 3.72 -8.12
C GLY A 57 -3.02 4.85 -8.31
N HIS A 58 -3.72 5.23 -7.24
CA HIS A 58 -4.71 6.31 -7.24
C HIS A 58 -4.49 7.31 -6.10
N GLY A 59 -4.48 8.60 -6.46
CA GLY A 59 -4.32 9.71 -5.51
C GLY A 59 -2.87 10.15 -5.29
N LYS A 60 -2.61 10.82 -4.18
CA LYS A 60 -1.28 11.42 -3.90
C LYS A 60 -0.39 10.47 -3.08
N PRO A 61 0.94 10.54 -3.19
CA PRO A 61 1.84 9.86 -2.26
C PRO A 61 1.58 10.29 -0.81
N PHE A 62 1.84 9.39 0.14
CA PHE A 62 1.65 9.64 1.57
C PHE A 62 2.71 8.95 2.43
N PRO A 63 3.00 9.45 3.65
CA PRO A 63 3.94 8.79 4.53
C PRO A 63 3.30 7.56 5.19
N MET A 64 4.04 6.44 5.29
CA MET A 64 3.53 5.17 5.81
C MET A 64 2.96 5.30 7.24
N CYS A 65 3.55 6.19 8.05
CA CYS A 65 3.08 6.47 9.41
C CYS A 65 1.68 7.11 9.46
N SER A 66 1.17 7.71 8.38
CA SER A 66 -0.22 8.17 8.31
C SER A 66 -1.23 7.04 8.14
N PHE A 67 -0.76 5.85 7.74
CA PHE A 67 -1.58 4.66 7.56
C PHE A 67 -1.54 3.73 8.78
N ILE A 68 -0.38 3.61 9.44
CA ILE A 68 -0.20 2.82 10.66
C ILE A 68 -0.61 3.70 11.86
N LYS A 69 -1.86 3.59 12.29
CA LYS A 69 -2.27 4.01 13.65
C LYS A 69 -2.23 2.82 14.60
#